data_AF-A0A524HM81-F1
#
_entry.id   AF-A0A524HM81-F1
#
_cell.length_a   1.000
_cell.length_b   1.000
_cell.length_c   1.000
_cell.angle_alpha   90.00
_cell.angle_beta   90.00
_cell.angle_gamma   90.00
#
_symmetry.space_group_name_H-M   'P 1'
#
loop_
_entity.id
_entity.type
_entity.pdbx_description
1 polymer ?
#
loop_
_entity_poly.entity_id
_entity_poly.type
_entity_poly.pdbx_seq_one_letter_code
_entity_poly.pdbx_strand_id
1 'polypeptide(L)'
;MKLTLTQDMLDALDRAVDKPDWLIAEISRMRAEGGPFELPLGPEQSTTLEELCAMNIRFDATGLVRPEHQPLEDLSNLVMDNY
;
A
#
# COMPACT_ATOMS: atom_id res chain seq x y z
N MET A 1 -12.37 7.31 1.94
CA MET A 1 -11.70 7.10 3.23
C MET A 1 -10.32 7.76 3.22
N LYS A 2 -9.63 7.79 4.36
CA LYS A 2 -8.23 8.23 4.47
C LYS A 2 -7.45 7.17 5.24
N LEU A 3 -6.33 6.71 4.68
CA LEU A 3 -5.44 5.78 5.36
C LEU A 3 -4.19 6.51 5.82
N THR A 4 -3.80 6.28 7.07
CA THR A 4 -2.51 6.74 7.59
C THR A 4 -1.48 5.65 7.38
N LEU A 5 -0.52 5.90 6.49
CA LEU A 5 0.54 4.96 6.14
C LEU A 5 1.75 5.15 7.06
N THR A 6 2.43 4.04 7.36
CA THR A 6 3.78 4.09 7.93
C THR A 6 4.81 4.36 6.82
N GLN A 7 6.03 4.73 7.20
CA GLN A 7 7.16 4.84 6.27
C GLN A 7 7.39 3.52 5.53
N ASP A 8 7.32 2.38 6.22
CA ASP A 8 7.53 1.07 5.62
C ASP A 8 6.45 0.71 4.59
N MET A 9 5.19 1.08 4.85
CA MET A 9 4.10 0.92 3.88
C MET A 9 4.33 1.80 2.64
N LEU A 10 4.74 3.06 2.83
CA LEU A 10 5.05 3.97 1.74
C LEU A 10 6.22 3.45 0.88
N ASP A 11 7.28 2.95 1.52
CA ASP A 11 8.44 2.38 0.84
C ASP A 11 8.11 1.07 0.11
N ALA A 12 7.22 0.26 0.68
CA ALA A 12 6.76 -0.96 0.03
C ALA A 12 5.87 -0.67 -1.19
N LEU A 13 4.97 0.31 -1.08
CA LEU A 13 4.18 0.79 -2.21
C LEU A 13 5.08 1.33 -3.32
N ASP A 14 6.08 2.14 -2.97
CA ASP A 14 7.02 2.69 -3.96
C ASP A 14 7.78 1.59 -4.73
N ARG A 15 8.04 0.44 -4.10
CA ARG A 15 8.67 -0.72 -4.74
C ARG A 15 7.70 -1.63 -5.50
N ALA A 16 6.39 -1.52 -5.28
CA ALA A 16 5.39 -2.35 -5.95
C ALA A 16 5.43 -2.17 -7.47
N VAL A 17 5.22 -3.24 -8.23
CA VAL A 17 5.09 -3.16 -9.70
C VAL A 17 3.65 -2.77 -10.08
N ASP A 18 3.49 -2.24 -11.29
CA ASP A 18 2.19 -1.93 -11.90
C ASP A 18 1.31 -0.94 -11.11
N LYS A 19 1.96 0.01 -10.42
CA LYS A 19 1.26 1.10 -9.72
C LYS A 19 0.45 1.97 -10.70
N PRO A 20 -0.80 2.33 -10.36
CA PRO A 20 -1.55 3.31 -11.13
C PRO A 20 -0.98 4.73 -10.95
N ASP A 21 -1.14 5.58 -11.96
CA ASP A 21 -0.57 6.94 -12.00
C ASP A 21 -0.96 7.80 -10.78
N TRP A 22 -2.20 7.67 -10.31
CA TRP A 22 -2.67 8.41 -9.14
C TRP A 22 -1.88 8.04 -7.87
N LEU A 23 -1.51 6.76 -7.72
CA LEU A 23 -0.76 6.30 -6.57
C LEU A 23 0.70 6.76 -6.64
N ILE A 24 1.28 6.77 -7.85
CA ILE A 24 2.63 7.32 -8.07
C ILE A 24 2.68 8.81 -7.68
N ALA A 25 1.66 9.58 -8.08
CA ALA A 25 1.55 10.99 -7.73
C ALA A 25 1.42 11.19 -6.20
N GLU A 26 0.59 10.39 -5.54
CA GLU A 26 0.40 10.51 -4.08
C GLU A 26 1.64 10.10 -3.29
N ILE A 27 2.33 9.02 -3.69
CA ILE A 27 3.63 8.63 -3.08
C ILE A 27 4.64 9.77 -3.23
N SER A 28 4.74 10.35 -4.42
CA SER A 28 5.67 11.45 -4.70
C SER A 28 5.36 12.69 -3.85
N ARG A 29 4.07 13.04 -3.71
CA ARG A 29 3.61 14.13 -2.84
C ARG A 29 3.95 13.86 -1.37
N MET A 30 3.61 12.67 -0.88
CA MET A 30 3.87 12.26 0.50
C MET A 30 5.37 12.30 0.85
N ARG A 31 6.23 11.85 -0.07
CA ARG A 31 7.70 11.92 0.10
C ARG A 31 8.21 13.36 0.16
N ALA A 32 7.62 14.28 -0.61
CA ALA A 32 8.01 15.69 -0.62
C ALA A 32 7.57 16.45 0.65
N GLU A 33 6.41 16.10 1.21
CA GLU A 33 5.85 16.79 2.38
C GLU A 33 6.49 16.35 3.71
N GLY A 34 7.07 15.16 3.80
CA GLY A 34 7.82 14.72 4.98
C GLY A 34 6.98 14.19 6.15
N GLY A 35 5.78 13.67 5.88
CA GLY A 35 4.91 13.01 6.85
C GLY A 35 4.04 13.99 7.69
N PRO A 36 2.87 13.55 8.19
CA PRO A 36 2.30 12.20 8.14
C PRO A 36 1.80 11.79 6.74
N PHE A 37 1.94 10.51 6.41
CA PHE A 37 1.56 9.96 5.11
C PHE A 37 0.08 9.61 5.08
N GLU A 38 -0.76 10.59 4.75
CA GLU A 38 -2.18 10.37 4.53
C GLU A 38 -2.47 10.07 3.06
N LEU A 39 -3.02 8.88 2.80
CA LEU A 39 -3.50 8.46 1.49
C LEU A 39 -5.04 8.58 1.44
N PRO A 40 -5.58 9.59 0.74
CA PRO A 40 -7.01 9.67 0.48
C PRO A 40 -7.40 8.62 -0.57
N LEU A 41 -8.45 7.84 -0.29
CA LEU A 41 -8.95 6.81 -1.21
C LEU A 41 -10.45 6.96 -1.44
N GLY A 42 -10.86 6.96 -2.70
CA GLY A 42 -12.22 6.68 -3.13
C GLY A 42 -12.52 5.16 -3.16
N PRO A 43 -13.79 4.76 -3.40
CA PRO A 43 -14.16 3.35 -3.45
C PRO A 43 -13.36 2.54 -4.50
N GLU A 44 -13.28 3.04 -5.73
CA GLU A 44 -12.51 2.39 -6.81
C GLU A 44 -11.01 2.31 -6.49
N GLN A 45 -10.45 3.39 -5.93
CA GLN A 45 -9.04 3.43 -5.54
C GLN A 45 -8.72 2.45 -4.41
N SER A 46 -9.67 2.21 -3.51
CA SER A 46 -9.52 1.24 -2.41
C SER A 46 -9.43 -0.18 -2.95
N THR A 47 -10.31 -0.55 -3.89
CA THR A 47 -10.24 -1.84 -4.58
C THR A 47 -8.94 -2.00 -5.37
N THR A 48 -8.56 -1.00 -6.18
CA THR A 48 -7.31 -1.06 -6.94
C THR A 48 -6.08 -1.18 -6.02
N LEU A 49 -6.08 -0.51 -4.86
CA LEU A 49 -4.99 -0.60 -3.90
C LEU A 49 -4.90 -1.98 -3.24
N GLU A 50 -6.03 -2.59 -2.91
CA GLU A 50 -6.10 -3.95 -2.36
C GLU A 50 -5.57 -4.98 -3.37
N GLU A 51 -6.04 -4.91 -4.63
CA GLU A 51 -5.56 -5.75 -5.73
C GLU A 51 -4.05 -5.60 -5.95
N LEU A 52 -3.55 -4.34 -5.96
CA LEU A 52 -2.12 -4.06 -6.08
C LEU A 52 -1.32 -4.73 -4.95
N CYS A 53 -1.78 -4.62 -3.71
CA CYS A 53 -1.11 -5.24 -2.56
C CYS A 53 -1.09 -6.77 -2.73
N ALA A 54 -2.24 -7.38 -3.02
CA ALA A 54 -2.36 -8.82 -3.22
C ALA A 54 -1.43 -9.35 -4.34
N MET A 55 -1.29 -8.60 -5.44
CA MET A 55 -0.42 -8.99 -6.56
C MET A 55 1.09 -8.91 -6.23
N ASN A 56 1.46 -8.04 -5.29
CA ASN A 56 2.85 -7.77 -4.91
C ASN A 56 3.33 -8.54 -3.67
N ILE A 57 2.43 -9.20 -2.94
CA ILE A 57 2.78 -10.07 -1.81
C ILE A 57 3.34 -11.41 -2.32
N ARG A 58 4.38 -11.91 -1.65
CA ARG A 58 4.93 -13.26 -1.87
C ARG A 58 4.92 -14.04 -0.57
N PHE A 59 4.73 -15.34 -0.71
CA PHE A 59 4.69 -16.28 0.41
C PHE A 59 5.97 -17.13 0.43
N ASP A 60 6.32 -17.61 1.62
CA ASP A 60 7.39 -18.58 1.83
C ASP A 60 6.90 -20.03 1.61
N ALA A 61 7.78 -21.00 1.82
CA ALA A 61 7.47 -22.42 1.65
C ALA A 61 6.46 -22.96 2.67
N THR A 62 6.21 -22.22 3.77
CA THR A 62 5.23 -22.56 4.81
C THR A 62 3.87 -21.92 4.56
N GLY A 63 3.76 -21.08 3.52
CA GLY A 63 2.54 -20.36 3.19
C GLY A 63 2.37 -19.05 3.96
N LEU A 64 3.40 -18.58 4.67
CA LEU A 64 3.38 -17.30 5.36
C LEU A 64 3.88 -16.19 4.43
N VAL A 65 3.37 -14.97 4.62
CA VAL A 65 3.89 -13.79 3.90
C VAL A 65 5.36 -13.63 4.24
N ARG A 66 6.19 -13.43 3.22
CA ARG A 66 7.62 -13.21 3.47
C ARG A 66 7.80 -11.90 4.21
N PRO A 67 8.75 -11.79 5.16
CA PRO A 67 8.93 -10.60 5.99
C PRO A 67 9.05 -9.30 5.19
N GLU A 68 9.69 -9.33 4.01
CA GLU A 68 9.83 -8.16 3.13
C GLU A 68 8.51 -7.63 2.55
N HIS A 69 7.44 -8.44 2.56
CA HIS A 69 6.11 -8.08 2.06
C HIS A 69 5.10 -7.81 3.18
N GLN A 70 5.48 -7.96 4.45
CA GLN A 70 4.61 -7.67 5.59
C GLN A 70 3.98 -6.28 5.52
N PRO A 71 4.70 -5.19 5.14
CA PRO A 71 4.07 -3.88 5.05
C PRO A 71 2.95 -3.79 3.99
N LEU A 72 2.99 -4.59 2.93
CA LEU A 72 1.91 -4.65 1.93
C LEU A 72 0.73 -5.47 2.43
N GLU A 73 0.97 -6.54 3.19
CA GLU A 73 -0.09 -7.30 3.85
C GLU A 73 -0.82 -6.44 4.89
N ASP A 74 -0.06 -5.73 5.73
CA ASP A 74 -0.61 -4.82 6.73
C ASP A 74 -1.43 -3.70 6.08
N LEU A 75 -0.96 -3.18 4.94
CA LEU A 75 -1.70 -2.19 4.16
C LEU A 75 -2.98 -2.77 3.56
N SER A 76 -2.93 -3.98 2.99
CA SER A 76 -4.11 -4.67 2.45
C SER A 76 -5.17 -4.85 3.53
N ASN A 77 -4.77 -5.33 4.71
CA ASN A 77 -5.65 -5.45 5.87
C ASN A 77 -6.22 -4.09 6.29
N LEU A 78 -5.39 -3.04 6.32
CA LEU A 78 -5.83 -1.68 6.64
C LEU A 78 -6.88 -1.16 5.65
N VAL A 79 -6.75 -1.44 4.36
CA VAL A 79 -7.75 -1.08 3.34
C VAL A 79 -9.06 -1.82 3.60
N MET A 80 -9.00 -3.13 3.87
CA MET A 80 -10.19 -3.95 4.15
C MET A 80 -10.91 -3.54 5.44
N ASP A 81 -10.16 -3.21 6.49
CA ASP A 81 -10.72 -2.79 7.79
C ASP A 81 -11.40 -1.41 7.73
N ASN A 82 -11.08 -0.60 6.72
CA ASN A 82 -11.62 0.75 6.54
C ASN A 82 -12.60 0.87 5.35
N TYR A 83 -12.99 -0.27 4.77
CA TYR A 83 -13.93 -0.36 3.63
C TYR A 83 -15.37 -0.03 4.01
#